data_AF-A0A957TUC2-F1
#
_entry.id   AF-A0A957TUC2-F1
#
_cell.length_a   1.000
_cell.length_b   1.000
_cell.length_c   1.000
_cell.angle_alpha   90.00
_cell.angle_beta   90.00
_cell.angle_gamma   90.00
#
_symmetry.space_group_name_H-M   'P 1'
#
loop_
_entity.id
_entity.type
_entity.pdbx_description
1 polymer ?
#
loop_
_entity_poly.entity_id
_entity_poly.type
_entity_poly.pdbx_seq_one_letter_code
_entity_poly.pdbx_strand_id
1 'polypeptide(L)'
;AGNAAIMAVVEPGRVAQGGTYCGNGVAAAAVCGTLDYLERYPVIESIFARGQELMAGLHAIFDRAAIPHVITGVPSMFSVMMGTT
;
A
#
# COMPACT_ATOMS: atom_id res chain seq x y z
N ALA A 1 13.94 7.19 4.32
CA ALA A 1 14.00 8.64 4.04
C ALA A 1 14.48 8.86 2.60
N GLY A 2 14.06 9.95 1.95
CA GLY A 2 14.54 10.32 0.62
C GLY A 2 16.02 10.76 0.62
N ASN A 3 16.61 10.92 -0.57
CA ASN A 3 18.01 11.35 -0.71
C ASN A 3 18.18 12.80 -0.22
N ALA A 4 19.04 13.02 0.78
CA ALA A 4 19.23 14.33 1.41
C ALA A 4 19.68 15.43 0.44
N ALA A 5 20.57 15.12 -0.51
CA ALA A 5 21.05 16.08 -1.50
C ALA A 5 19.92 16.55 -2.43
N ILE A 6 18.94 15.69 -2.69
CA ILE A 6 17.75 16.02 -3.48
C ILE A 6 16.73 16.77 -2.63
N MET A 7 16.49 16.36 -1.39
CA MET A 7 15.50 17.01 -0.52
C MET A 7 15.93 18.43 -0.11
N ALA A 8 17.24 18.69 0.02
CA ALA A 8 17.79 19.99 0.40
C ALA A 8 17.49 21.11 -0.59
N VAL A 9 17.01 20.81 -1.80
CA VAL A 9 16.63 21.84 -2.78
C VAL A 9 15.31 22.53 -2.45
N VAL A 10 14.50 21.93 -1.57
CA VAL A 10 13.22 22.48 -1.10
C VAL A 10 13.50 23.52 0.00
N GLU A 11 13.80 24.73 -0.44
CA GLU A 11 14.10 25.88 0.42
C GLU A 11 13.52 27.16 -0.19
N PRO A 12 13.20 28.18 0.64
CA PRO A 12 12.77 29.48 0.15
C PRO A 12 13.78 30.05 -0.85
N GLY A 13 13.30 30.47 -2.03
CA GLY A 13 14.15 31.05 -3.08
C GLY A 13 14.77 30.03 -4.06
N ARG A 14 14.52 28.73 -3.91
CA ARG A 14 14.98 27.70 -4.87
C ARG A 14 13.83 26.88 -5.43
N VAL A 15 13.32 25.90 -4.67
CA VAL A 15 12.13 25.12 -5.05
C VAL A 15 11.05 25.34 -3.99
N ALA A 16 9.99 26.05 -4.37
CA ALA A 16 8.85 26.30 -3.50
C ALA A 16 7.96 25.04 -3.42
N GLN A 17 7.73 24.54 -2.21
CA GLN A 17 6.73 23.52 -1.91
C GLN A 17 5.70 24.14 -0.95
N GLY A 18 4.60 24.63 -1.51
CA GLY A 18 3.47 25.16 -0.76
C GLY A 18 2.31 24.17 -0.63
N GLY A 19 1.38 24.47 0.27
CA GLY A 19 0.11 23.77 0.38
C GLY A 19 -0.60 24.07 1.71
N THR A 20 -1.84 24.55 1.65
CA THR A 20 -2.63 24.99 2.82
C THR A 20 -2.74 23.93 3.92
N TYR A 21 -2.76 22.66 3.54
CA TYR A 21 -2.91 21.53 4.48
C TYR A 21 -1.65 20.68 4.62
N CYS A 22 -0.52 21.08 4.01
CA CYS A 22 0.75 20.41 4.20
C CYS A 22 1.17 20.52 5.66
N GLY A 23 1.44 19.38 6.30
CA GLY A 23 1.82 19.35 7.73
C GLY A 23 0.69 19.70 8.69
N ASN A 24 -0.58 19.60 8.29
CA ASN A 24 -1.69 19.83 9.21
C ASN A 24 -1.62 18.87 10.43
N GLY A 25 -1.92 19.40 11.62
CA GLY A 25 -1.71 18.69 12.88
C GLY A 25 -2.58 17.44 13.05
N VAL A 26 -3.78 17.42 12.45
CA VAL A 26 -4.70 16.27 12.55
C VAL A 26 -4.14 15.07 11.79
N ALA A 27 -3.71 15.27 10.54
CA ALA A 27 -3.09 14.22 9.76
C ALA A 27 -1.77 13.75 10.40
N ALA A 28 -0.95 14.67 10.91
CA ALA A 28 0.29 14.31 11.60
C ALA A 28 0.03 13.42 12.83
N ALA A 29 -0.94 13.78 13.68
CA ALA A 29 -1.29 12.98 14.86
C ALA A 29 -1.84 11.59 14.49
N ALA A 30 -2.70 11.51 13.47
CA ALA A 30 -3.25 10.25 12.99
C ALA A 30 -2.14 9.33 12.42
N VAL A 31 -1.19 9.89 11.68
CA VAL A 31 -0.05 9.14 11.12
C VAL A 31 0.86 8.64 12.23
N CYS A 32 1.22 9.46 13.21
CA CYS A 32 2.02 9.01 14.35
C CYS A 32 1.37 7.82 15.07
N GLY A 33 0.07 7.91 15.39
CA GLY A 33 -0.65 6.80 16.02
C GLY A 33 -0.72 5.55 15.14
N THR A 34 -0.85 5.73 13.81
CA THR A 34 -0.85 4.60 12.86
C THR A 34 0.51 3.93 12.80
N LEU A 35 1.60 4.70 12.70
CA LEU A 35 2.95 4.15 12.65
C LEU A 35 3.32 3.45 13.96
N ASP A 36 2.99 4.05 15.10
CA ASP A 36 3.15 3.41 16.42
C ASP A 36 2.45 2.05 16.50
N TYR A 37 1.26 1.93 15.91
CA TYR A 37 0.53 0.67 15.87
C TYR A 37 1.20 -0.35 14.94
N LEU A 38 1.60 0.08 13.74
CA LEU A 38 2.29 -0.77 12.77
C LEU A 38 3.65 -1.27 13.27
N GLU A 39 4.35 -0.49 14.10
CA GLU A 39 5.63 -0.90 14.72
C GLU A 39 5.45 -1.92 15.84
N ARG A 40 4.31 -1.88 16.56
CA ARG A 40 4.05 -2.75 17.71
C ARG A 40 3.44 -4.10 17.35
N TYR A 41 2.73 -4.17 16.23
CA TYR A 41 1.97 -5.35 15.84
C TYR A 41 2.34 -5.83 14.44
N PRO A 42 2.29 -7.14 14.15
CA PRO A 42 2.68 -7.70 12.85
C PRO A 42 1.56 -7.51 11.81
N VAL A 43 1.09 -6.28 11.64
CA VAL A 43 -0.06 -5.95 10.80
C VAL A 43 0.25 -6.24 9.33
N ILE A 44 1.46 -5.91 8.90
CA ILE A 44 1.91 -6.09 7.51
C ILE A 44 2.05 -7.58 7.18
N GLU A 45 2.65 -8.37 8.06
CA GLU A 45 2.78 -9.81 7.90
C GLU A 45 1.40 -10.48 7.89
N SER A 46 0.53 -10.06 8.81
CA SER A 46 -0.84 -10.57 8.93
C SER A 46 -1.69 -10.28 7.69
N ILE A 47 -1.64 -9.07 7.14
CA ILE A 47 -2.40 -8.74 5.93
C ILE A 47 -1.84 -9.47 4.70
N PHE A 48 -0.52 -9.71 4.64
CA PHE A 48 0.08 -10.51 3.58
C PHE A 48 -0.36 -11.98 3.66
N ALA A 49 -0.33 -12.59 4.84
CA ALA A 49 -0.78 -13.97 5.02
C ALA A 49 -2.25 -14.15 4.61
N ARG A 50 -3.12 -13.27 5.11
CA ARG A 50 -4.55 -13.25 4.76
C ARG A 50 -4.80 -13.01 3.27
N GLY A 51 -4.04 -12.09 2.69
CA GLY A 51 -4.10 -11.79 1.26
C GLY A 51 -3.75 -13.00 0.40
N GLN A 52 -2.71 -13.75 0.78
CA GLN A 52 -2.27 -14.96 0.09
C GLN A 52 -3.32 -16.06 0.17
N GLU A 53 -3.91 -16.27 1.36
CA GLU A 53 -5.01 -17.22 1.55
C GLU A 53 -6.22 -16.85 0.66
N LEU A 54 -6.57 -15.57 0.61
CA LEU A 54 -7.67 -15.08 -0.22
C LEU A 54 -7.41 -15.28 -1.71
N MET A 55 -6.21 -14.90 -2.20
CA MET A 55 -5.82 -15.08 -3.60
C MET A 55 -5.84 -16.56 -4.00
N ALA A 56 -5.27 -17.44 -3.18
CA ALA A 56 -5.28 -18.89 -3.42
C ALA A 56 -6.70 -19.47 -3.44
N GLY A 57 -7.56 -19.00 -2.52
CA GLY A 57 -8.97 -19.40 -2.49
C GLY A 57 -9.73 -18.97 -3.75
N LEU A 58 -9.51 -17.74 -4.22
CA LEU A 58 -10.11 -17.24 -5.45
C LEU A 58 -9.65 -18.04 -6.67
N HIS A 59 -8.35 -18.32 -6.80
CA HIS A 59 -7.81 -19.18 -7.85
C HIS A 59 -8.52 -20.54 -7.89
N ALA A 60 -8.58 -21.23 -6.74
CA ALA A 60 -9.21 -22.55 -6.65
C ALA A 60 -10.72 -22.53 -6.99
N ILE A 61 -11.42 -21.44 -6.69
CA ILE A 61 -12.84 -21.29 -7.04
C ILE A 61 -13.01 -21.11 -8.55
N PHE A 62 -12.21 -20.24 -9.17
CA PHE A 62 -12.30 -19.97 -10.60
C PHE A 62 -11.85 -21.15 -11.45
N ASP A 63 -10.79 -21.86 -11.04
CA ASP A 63 -10.35 -23.11 -11.67
C ASP A 63 -11.47 -24.16 -11.67
N ARG A 64 -12.13 -24.36 -10.53
CA ARG A 64 -13.25 -25.31 -10.42
C ARG A 64 -14.44 -24.92 -11.29
N ALA A 65 -14.63 -23.62 -11.53
CA ALA A 65 -15.67 -23.10 -12.40
C ALA A 65 -15.25 -23.06 -13.89
N ALA A 66 -14.02 -23.47 -14.23
CA ALA A 66 -13.45 -23.36 -15.57
C ALA A 66 -13.50 -21.93 -16.14
N ILE A 67 -13.32 -20.92 -15.27
CA ILE A 67 -13.27 -19.50 -15.66
C ILE A 67 -11.80 -19.12 -15.92
N PRO A 68 -11.42 -18.73 -17.16
CA PRO A 68 -10.09 -18.20 -17.44
C PRO A 68 -9.86 -16.91 -16.67
N HIS A 69 -8.80 -16.86 -15.86
CA HIS A 69 -8.53 -15.75 -14.98
C HIS A 69 -7.03 -15.62 -14.65
N VAL A 70 -6.64 -14.41 -14.27
CA VAL A 70 -5.32 -14.11 -13.70
C VAL A 70 -5.55 -13.28 -12.43
N ILE A 71 -4.87 -13.65 -11.35
CA ILE A 71 -4.78 -12.81 -10.15
C ILE A 71 -3.35 -12.29 -10.07
N THR A 72 -3.20 -10.98 -10.00
CA THR A 72 -1.90 -10.29 -10.04
C THR A 72 -1.79 -9.24 -8.96
N GLY A 73 -0.56 -8.87 -8.59
CA GLY A 73 -0.26 -7.94 -7.52
C GLY A 73 0.40 -8.62 -6.33
N VAL A 74 0.43 -7.92 -5.21
CA VAL A 74 0.96 -8.45 -3.94
C VAL A 74 -0.20 -8.92 -3.06
N PRO A 75 0.00 -9.85 -2.12
CA PRO A 75 -1.07 -10.37 -1.29
C PRO A 75 -1.99 -9.32 -0.64
N SER A 76 -1.43 -8.21 -0.14
CA SER A 76 -2.20 -7.12 0.45
C SER A 76 -2.92 -6.22 -0.55
N MET A 77 -2.57 -6.28 -1.84
CA MET A 77 -3.08 -5.45 -2.92
C MET A 77 -3.01 -6.21 -4.24
N PHE A 78 -4.07 -6.97 -4.54
CA PHE A 78 -4.19 -7.75 -5.77
C PHE A 78 -5.39 -7.32 -6.60
N SER A 79 -5.39 -7.70 -7.87
CA SER A 79 -6.51 -7.54 -8.79
C SER A 79 -6.80 -8.85 -9.52
N VAL A 80 -8.07 -9.07 -9.85
CA VAL A 80 -8.53 -10.21 -10.65
C VAL A 80 -8.85 -9.73 -12.06
N MET A 81 -8.32 -10.41 -13.06
CA MET A 81 -8.59 -10.16 -14.48
C MET A 81 -9.24 -11.42 -15.08
N MET A 82 -10.40 -11.27 -15.71
CA MET A 82 -11.14 -12.39 -16.31
C MET A 82 -10.98 -12.40 -17.84
N GLY A 83 -11.07 -13.58 -18.45
CA GLY A 83 -11.04 -13.73 -19.92
C GLY A 83 -9.66 -13.62 -20.56
N THR A 84 -8.60 -13.69 -19.75
CA THR A 84 -7.22 -13.82 -20.22
C THR A 84 -6.80 -15.28 -20.04
N THR A 85 -6.26 -15.88 -21.11
CA THR A 85 -5.59 -17.20 -21.10
C THR A 85 -4.12 -17.04 -20.82
#